data_AF-Q4V6G4-F1
#
_entry.id   AF-Q4V6G4-F1
#
_cell.length_a   1.000
_cell.length_b   1.000
_cell.length_c   1.000
_cell.angle_alpha   90.00
_cell.angle_beta   90.00
_cell.angle_gamma   90.00
#
_symmetry.space_group_name_H-M   'P 1'
#
loop_
_entity.id
_entity.type
_entity.pdbx_description
1 polymer ?
#
loop_
_entity_poly.entity_id
_entity_poly.type
_entity_poly.pdbx_seq_one_letter_code
_entity_poly.pdbx_strand_id
1 'polypeptide(L)'
;KSYYCDYCCCFLKNDLNVRKLHNGGIAHAIAKSNYLKRYEDPKKILTEERQKTPCKRYFGSYCKFETYCKFTHYSGDNLRELEKLGA
;
A
#
# COMPACT_ATOMS: atom_id res chain seq x y z
N LYS A 1 1.42 -21.58 -21.36
CA LYS A 1 1.39 -21.52 -19.88
C LYS A 1 1.04 -20.10 -19.45
N SER A 2 0.03 -19.92 -18.58
CA SER A 2 -0.42 -18.61 -18.07
C SER A 2 0.63 -17.96 -17.17
N TYR A 3 0.54 -16.64 -16.99
CA TYR A 3 1.36 -15.88 -16.03
C TYR A 3 0.57 -15.68 -14.74
N TYR A 4 1.19 -15.92 -13.58
CA TYR A 4 0.58 -15.63 -12.28
C TYR A 4 1.23 -14.38 -11.69
N CYS A 5 0.41 -13.47 -11.17
CA CYS A 5 0.91 -12.32 -10.42
C CYS A 5 0.74 -12.57 -8.92
N ASP A 6 1.84 -12.66 -8.18
CA ASP A 6 1.81 -12.92 -6.73
C ASP A 6 1.21 -11.78 -5.92
N TYR A 7 1.33 -10.52 -6.38
CA TYR A 7 0.75 -9.38 -5.66
C TYR A 7 -0.78 -9.36 -5.78
N CYS A 8 -1.31 -9.63 -6.99
CA CYS A 8 -2.74 -9.60 -7.26
C CYS A 8 -3.42 -10.96 -7.10
N CYS A 9 -2.64 -12.00 -6.83
CA CYS A 9 -3.06 -13.40 -6.69
C CYS A 9 -3.93 -13.91 -7.86
N CYS A 10 -3.63 -13.48 -9.09
CA CYS A 10 -4.47 -13.78 -10.26
C CYS A 10 -3.65 -14.28 -11.46
N PHE A 11 -4.33 -15.05 -12.32
CA PHE A 11 -3.75 -15.53 -13.59
C PHE A 11 -4.07 -14.57 -14.73
N LEU A 12 -3.08 -14.37 -15.59
CA LEU A 12 -3.11 -13.50 -16.75
C LEU A 12 -2.64 -14.29 -17.97
N LYS A 13 -3.07 -13.84 -19.15
CA LYS A 13 -2.47 -14.32 -20.40
C LYS A 13 -0.97 -14.06 -20.36
N ASN A 14 -0.19 -15.07 -20.73
CA ASN A 14 1.26 -14.94 -20.84
C ASN A 14 1.64 -14.22 -22.14
N ASP A 15 1.38 -12.91 -22.13
CA ASP A 15 1.66 -11.97 -23.20
C ASP A 15 2.30 -10.71 -22.60
N LEU A 16 3.29 -10.14 -23.30
CA LEU A 16 4.05 -8.99 -22.78
C LEU A 16 3.20 -7.74 -22.63
N ASN A 17 2.28 -7.47 -23.56
CA ASN A 17 1.43 -6.28 -23.51
C ASN A 17 0.38 -6.42 -22.40
N VAL A 18 -0.18 -7.62 -22.23
CA VAL A 18 -1.10 -7.93 -21.11
C VAL A 18 -0.42 -7.73 -19.76
N ARG A 19 0.81 -8.24 -19.61
CA ARG A 19 1.59 -8.08 -18.37
C ARG A 19 1.93 -6.61 -18.08
N LYS A 20 2.35 -5.85 -19.10
CA LYS A 20 2.63 -4.42 -18.95
C LYS A 20 1.38 -3.64 -18.54
N LEU A 21 0.25 -3.90 -19.18
CA LEU A 21 -1.03 -3.27 -18.83
C LEU A 21 -1.44 -3.60 -17.39
N HIS A 22 -1.33 -4.86 -16.98
CA HIS A 22 -1.61 -5.29 -15.62
C HIS A 22 -0.71 -4.57 -14.60
N ASN A 23 0.61 -4.58 -14.82
CA ASN A 23 1.59 -3.97 -13.91
C ASN A 23 1.43 -2.44 -13.80
N GLY A 24 0.94 -1.79 -14.84
CA GLY A 24 0.62 -0.35 -14.84
C GLY A 24 -0.72 -0.01 -14.21
N GLY A 25 -1.55 -1.01 -13.89
CA GLY A 25 -2.87 -0.81 -13.30
C GLY A 25 -2.82 -0.37 -11.84
N ILE A 26 -3.74 0.51 -11.44
CA ILE A 26 -3.83 1.00 -10.06
C ILE A 26 -4.06 -0.12 -9.05
N ALA A 27 -4.83 -1.14 -9.41
CA ALA A 27 -5.07 -2.30 -8.55
C ALA A 27 -3.76 -3.05 -8.23
N HIS A 28 -2.90 -3.23 -9.23
CA HIS A 28 -1.58 -3.83 -9.03
C HIS A 28 -0.67 -2.95 -8.18
N ALA A 29 -0.66 -1.64 -8.42
CA ALA A 29 0.13 -0.70 -7.63
C ALA A 29 -0.27 -0.72 -6.14
N ILE A 30 -1.58 -0.77 -5.85
CA ILE A 30 -2.10 -0.89 -4.47
C ILE A 30 -1.69 -2.23 -3.87
N ALA A 31 -1.94 -3.35 -4.55
CA ALA A 31 -1.61 -4.68 -4.05
C ALA A 31 -0.10 -4.83 -3.76
N LYS A 32 0.75 -4.34 -4.67
CA LYS A 32 2.20 -4.31 -4.50
C LYS A 32 2.61 -3.41 -3.32
N SER A 33 2.02 -2.23 -3.18
CA SER A 33 2.30 -1.33 -2.05
C SER A 33 1.96 -1.99 -0.73
N ASN A 34 0.77 -2.62 -0.62
CA ASN A 34 0.33 -3.31 0.59
C ASN A 34 1.29 -4.44 0.98
N TYR A 35 1.78 -5.20 0.00
CA TYR A 35 2.74 -6.26 0.24
C TYR A 35 4.07 -5.69 0.75
N LEU A 36 4.64 -4.71 0.04
CA LEU A 36 5.95 -4.15 0.38
C LEU A 36 5.96 -3.40 1.71
N LYS A 37 4.86 -2.73 2.07
CA LYS A 37 4.75 -1.96 3.34
C LYS A 37 4.95 -2.85 4.58
N ARG A 38 4.68 -4.16 4.49
CA ARG A 38 4.89 -5.13 5.59
C ARG A 38 6.37 -5.37 5.92
N TYR A 39 7.25 -5.09 4.97
CA TYR A 39 8.70 -5.27 5.12
C TYR A 39 9.42 -3.93 5.27
N GLU A 40 8.68 -2.82 5.32
CA GLU A 40 9.26 -1.51 5.48
C GLU A 40 9.59 -1.25 6.95
N ASP A 41 10.73 -0.58 7.17
CA ASP A 41 11.20 -0.25 8.50
C ASP A 41 10.19 0.66 9.25
N PRO A 42 9.81 0.33 10.50
CA PRO A 42 8.85 1.11 11.27
C PRO A 42 9.24 2.59 11.43
N LYS A 43 10.53 2.93 11.55
CA LYS A 43 10.98 4.34 11.66
C LYS A 43 10.78 5.08 10.35
N LYS A 44 11.02 4.40 9.23
CA LYS A 44 10.75 4.96 7.90
C LYS A 44 9.25 5.21 7.71
N ILE A 45 8.41 4.23 8.05
CA ILE A 45 6.94 4.37 8.01
C ILE A 45 6.51 5.56 8.88
N LEU A 46 6.98 5.65 10.13
CA LEU A 46 6.63 6.73 11.04
C LEU A 46 7.02 8.11 10.48
N THR A 47 8.22 8.23 9.91
CA THR A 47 8.71 9.49 9.34
C THR A 47 7.86 9.94 8.16
N GLU A 48 7.51 9.02 7.25
CA GLU A 48 6.67 9.31 6.09
C GLU A 48 5.24 9.68 6.51
N GLU A 49 4.63 8.90 7.41
CA GLU A 49 3.24 9.08 7.82
C GLU A 49 3.01 10.34 8.66
N ARG A 50 4.02 10.80 9.42
CA ARG A 50 3.97 12.08 10.16
C ARG A 50 3.88 13.31 9.25
N GLN A 51 4.39 13.22 8.03
CA GLN A 51 4.36 14.33 7.07
C GLN A 51 3.06 14.39 6.27
N LYS A 52 2.24 13.32 6.33
CA LYS A 52 0.99 13.23 5.58
C LYS A 52 -0.16 13.85 6.36
N THR A 53 -1.09 14.48 5.64
CA THR A 53 -2.35 14.93 6.22
C THR A 53 -3.34 13.77 6.40
N PRO A 54 -4.24 13.80 7.41
CA PRO A 54 -5.19 12.71 7.66
C PRO A 54 -6.14 12.43 6.51
N CYS A 55 -6.32 11.15 6.17
CA CYS A 55 -7.21 10.72 5.12
C CYS A 55 -8.69 10.81 5.54
N LYS A 56 -9.38 11.86 5.08
CA LYS A 56 -10.82 12.05 5.38
C LYS A 56 -11.69 10.84 5.00
N ARG A 57 -11.35 10.13 3.91
CA ARG A 57 -12.11 8.94 3.47
C ARG A 57 -11.89 7.73 4.37
N TYR A 58 -10.65 7.53 4.83
CA TYR A 58 -10.34 6.42 5.73
C TYR A 58 -11.02 6.61 7.09
N PHE A 59 -10.93 7.81 7.65
CA PHE A 59 -11.53 8.10 8.95
C PHE A 59 -13.06 8.28 8.90
N GLY A 60 -13.63 8.58 7.73
CA GLY A 60 -15.08 8.70 7.55
C GLY A 60 -15.78 7.42 7.11
N SER A 61 -15.11 6.56 6.34
CA SER A 61 -15.68 5.30 5.85
C SER A 61 -14.60 4.34 5.36
N TYR A 62 -14.38 4.27 4.04
CA TYR A 62 -13.47 3.35 3.40
C TYR A 62 -12.59 4.07 2.39
N CYS A 63 -11.28 3.80 2.45
CA CYS A 63 -10.31 4.30 1.50
C CYS A 63 -9.80 3.16 0.61
N LYS A 64 -10.24 3.15 -0.66
CA LYS A 64 -9.84 2.16 -1.67
C LYS A 64 -8.34 2.16 -2.05
N PHE A 65 -7.56 3.13 -1.56
CA PHE A 65 -6.14 3.26 -1.89
C PHE A 65 -5.23 2.57 -0.88
N GLU A 66 -5.76 2.14 0.27
CA GLU A 66 -5.01 1.37 1.28
C GLU A 66 -3.63 2.00 1.59
N THR A 67 -2.52 1.23 1.56
CA THR A 67 -1.18 1.79 1.84
C THR A 67 -0.62 2.66 0.71
N TYR A 68 -1.26 2.63 -0.47
CA TYR A 68 -0.93 3.52 -1.59
C TYR A 68 -1.59 4.91 -1.44
N CYS A 69 -2.38 5.12 -0.38
CA CYS A 69 -2.95 6.43 -0.11
C CYS A 69 -1.87 7.48 0.17
N LYS A 70 -2.02 8.67 -0.43
CA LYS A 70 -1.11 9.81 -0.20
C LYS A 70 -1.34 10.50 1.15
N PHE A 71 -2.44 10.17 1.81
CA PHE A 71 -2.84 10.69 3.11
C PHE A 71 -2.60 9.64 4.19
N THR A 72 -2.36 10.07 5.43
CA THR A 72 -2.14 9.12 6.52
C THR A 72 -3.44 8.46 6.94
N HIS A 73 -3.37 7.15 7.15
CA HIS A 73 -4.43 6.34 7.77
C HIS A 73 -4.15 6.11 9.27
N TYR A 74 -3.06 6.69 9.79
CA TYR A 74 -2.68 6.58 11.19
C TYR A 74 -3.34 7.70 12.00
N SER A 75 -3.99 7.34 13.10
CA SER A 75 -4.38 8.29 14.13
C SER A 75 -3.15 8.73 14.93
N GLY A 76 -3.30 9.76 15.77
CA GLY A 76 -2.24 10.19 16.68
C GLY A 76 -1.74 9.06 17.60
N ASP A 77 -2.66 8.22 18.10
CA ASP A 77 -2.31 7.07 18.91
C ASP A 77 -1.56 5.99 18.12
N ASN A 78 -1.99 5.69 16.89
CA ASN A 78 -1.27 4.71 16.06
C ASN A 78 0.17 5.17 15.76
N LEU A 79 0.39 6.47 15.54
CA LEU A 79 1.75 7.02 15.35
C LEU A 79 2.60 6.93 16.62
N ARG A 80 2.00 7.08 17.81
CA ARG A 80 2.70 6.88 19.10
C ARG A 80 3.05 5.42 19.34
N GLU A 81 2.21 4.49 18.93
CA GLU A 81 2.51 3.06 19.01
C GLU A 81 3.64 2.67 18.04
N LEU A 82 3.61 3.18 16.81
CA LEU A 82 4.69 3.01 15.83
C LEU A 82 6.03 3.53 16.35
N GLU A 83 6.04 4.66 17.06
CA GLU A 83 7.25 5.21 17.67
C GLU A 83 7.87 4.27 18.71
N LYS A 84 7.04 3.57 19.49
CA LYS A 84 7.53 2.59 20.47
C LYS A 84 8.12 1.34 19.83
N LEU A 85 7.59 0.91 18.68
CA LEU A 85 8.08 -0.26 17.94
C LEU A 85 9.42 -0.01 17.24
N GLY A 86 9.72 1.27 16.94
CA GLY A 86 11.01 1.68 16.41
C GLY A 86 12.05 2.07 17.46
N ALA A 87 11.70 2.11 18.75
CA ALA A 87 12.64 2.50 19.81
C ALA A 87 13.71 1.42 20.06
#